data_AF-A0A423NN63-F1
#
_entry.id   AF-A0A423NN63-F1
#
_cell.length_a   1.000
_cell.length_b   1.000
_cell.length_c   1.000
_cell.angle_alpha   90.00
_cell.angle_beta   90.00
_cell.angle_gamma   90.00
#
_symmetry.space_group_name_H-M   'P 1'
#
loop_
_entity.id
_entity.type
_entity.pdbx_description
1 polymer ?
#
loop_
_entity_poly.entity_id
_entity_poly.type
_entity_poly.pdbx_seq_one_letter_code
_entity_poly.pdbx_strand_id
1 'polypeptide(L)'
;MYNKENFKLEKYKYVLARKQSLNEATFKITAIYQVAIAALGLAQYNVIAMLKANSITLEVASLSSLCLIVMLAILTVLIVALLIGGILAWLKYRNDESEIERDVFGQSRAPVKLASSLTWYETYIILTVLLVFSVCLWAYFERLTPLLSLLAGN
;
A
#
# COMPACT_ATOMS: atom_id res chain seq x y z
N MET A 1 18.65 16.34 39.87
CA MET A 1 19.30 16.85 38.64
C MET A 1 18.90 15.91 37.52
N TYR A 2 18.17 16.38 36.50
CA TYR A 2 17.75 15.52 35.39
C TYR A 2 18.98 15.16 34.55
N ASN A 3 19.33 13.87 34.48
CA ASN A 3 20.51 13.44 33.72
C ASN A 3 20.20 13.55 32.22
N LYS A 4 20.76 14.58 31.58
CA LYS A 4 20.56 14.88 30.14
C LYS A 4 20.94 13.69 29.25
N GLU A 5 21.91 12.88 29.67
CA GLU A 5 22.35 11.70 28.91
C GLU A 5 21.30 10.59 28.93
N ASN A 6 20.69 10.33 30.10
CA ASN A 6 19.59 9.36 30.21
C ASN A 6 18.39 9.75 29.34
N PHE A 7 18.05 11.04 29.32
CA PHE A 7 16.95 11.53 28.48
C PHE A 7 17.23 11.36 26.98
N LYS A 8 18.45 11.69 26.53
CA LYS A 8 18.87 11.49 25.13
C LYS A 8 18.81 10.01 24.74
N LEU A 9 19.25 9.13 25.65
CA LEU A 9 19.19 7.68 25.44
C LEU A 9 17.74 7.18 25.33
N GLU A 10 16.83 7.65 26.17
CA GLU A 10 15.41 7.31 26.10
C GLU A 10 14.76 7.81 24.81
N LYS A 11 15.04 9.05 24.39
CA LYS A 11 14.57 9.60 23.10
C LYS A 11 15.07 8.75 21.94
N TYR A 12 16.34 8.33 21.97
CA TYR A 12 16.92 7.46 20.94
C TYR A 12 16.24 6.09 20.89
N LYS A 13 16.05 5.43 22.04
CA LYS A 13 15.31 4.15 22.14
C LYS A 13 13.88 4.28 21.60
N TYR A 14 13.20 5.38 21.94
CA TYR A 14 11.85 5.65 21.43
C TYR A 14 11.83 5.79 19.90
N VAL A 15 12.77 6.53 19.31
CA VAL A 15 12.89 6.68 17.85
C VAL A 15 13.13 5.33 17.17
N LEU A 16 14.04 4.50 17.71
CA LEU A 16 14.29 3.16 17.18
C LEU A 16 13.05 2.25 17.24
N ALA A 17 12.38 2.20 18.39
CA ALA A 17 11.16 1.42 18.57
C ALA A 17 10.06 1.87 17.58
N ARG A 18 9.98 3.18 17.32
CA ARG A 18 8.98 3.73 16.40
C ARG A 18 9.28 3.40 14.94
N LYS A 19 10.55 3.36 14.55
CA LYS A 19 10.96 2.88 13.21
C LYS A 19 10.64 1.40 13.01
N GLN A 20 10.86 0.56 14.02
CA GLN A 20 10.49 -0.85 13.95
C GLN A 20 8.97 -1.01 13.80
N SER A 21 8.19 -0.30 14.63
CA SER A 21 6.72 -0.32 14.54
C SER A 21 6.21 0.16 13.18
N LEU A 22 6.89 1.12 12.56
CA LEU A 22 6.56 1.60 11.22
C LEU A 22 6.76 0.52 10.16
N ASN A 23 7.88 -0.20 10.23
CA ASN A 23 8.18 -1.32 9.32
C ASN A 23 7.13 -2.44 9.45
N GLU A 24 6.78 -2.82 10.68
CA GLU A 24 5.72 -3.80 10.93
C GLU A 24 4.36 -3.34 10.38
N ALA A 25 4.04 -2.04 10.50
CA ALA A 25 2.81 -1.48 9.95
C ALA A 25 2.80 -1.58 8.42
N THR A 26 3.91 -1.26 7.75
CA THR A 26 4.03 -1.36 6.28
C THR A 26 3.76 -2.78 5.77
N PHE A 27 4.31 -3.80 6.44
CA PHE A 27 4.03 -5.20 6.08
C PHE A 27 2.55 -5.58 6.31
N LYS A 28 1.95 -5.12 7.42
CA LYS A 28 0.52 -5.37 7.69
C LYS A 28 -0.38 -4.71 6.64
N ILE A 29 -0.09 -3.46 6.26
CA ILE A 29 -0.80 -2.74 5.19
C ILE A 29 -0.72 -3.52 3.88
N THR A 30 0.46 -4.03 3.53
CA THR A 30 0.67 -4.83 2.32
C THR A 30 -0.13 -6.14 2.35
N ALA A 31 -0.13 -6.85 3.48
CA ALA A 31 -0.90 -8.07 3.65
C ALA A 31 -2.42 -7.82 3.52
N ILE A 32 -2.92 -6.73 4.11
CA ILE A 32 -4.33 -6.31 3.96
C ILE A 32 -4.67 -6.08 2.48
N TYR A 33 -3.79 -5.41 1.73
CA TYR A 33 -3.99 -5.18 0.31
C TYR A 33 -4.06 -6.49 -0.49
N GLN A 34 -3.17 -7.44 -0.22
CA GLN A 34 -3.18 -8.76 -0.87
C GLN A 34 -4.48 -9.54 -0.61
N VAL A 35 -4.93 -9.59 0.64
CA VAL A 35 -6.17 -10.28 1.02
C VAL A 35 -7.37 -9.61 0.36
N ALA A 36 -7.41 -8.28 0.34
CA ALA A 36 -8.51 -7.53 -0.25
C ALA A 36 -8.57 -7.71 -1.78
N ILE A 37 -7.44 -7.71 -2.48
CA ILE A 37 -7.41 -8.02 -3.93
C ILE A 37 -7.93 -9.44 -4.17
N ALA A 38 -7.48 -10.42 -3.40
CA ALA A 38 -7.94 -11.79 -3.56
C ALA A 38 -9.46 -11.91 -3.36
N ALA A 39 -10.01 -11.25 -2.34
CA ALA A 39 -11.44 -11.21 -2.08
C ALA A 39 -12.23 -10.55 -3.23
N LEU A 40 -11.75 -9.42 -3.75
CA LEU A 40 -12.36 -8.75 -4.90
C LEU A 40 -12.29 -9.60 -6.18
N GLY A 41 -11.17 -10.31 -6.39
CA GLY A 41 -11.01 -11.25 -7.50
C GLY A 41 -11.99 -12.42 -7.41
N LEU A 42 -12.19 -12.98 -6.22
CA LEU A 42 -13.19 -14.02 -5.98
C LEU A 42 -14.61 -13.50 -6.23
N ALA A 43 -14.92 -12.28 -5.79
CA ALA A 43 -16.22 -11.66 -6.07
C ALA A 43 -16.43 -11.49 -7.58
N GLN A 44 -15.42 -11.04 -8.32
CA GLN A 44 -15.49 -10.89 -9.77
C GLN A 44 -15.67 -12.23 -10.49
N TYR A 45 -14.99 -13.28 -10.04
CA TYR A 45 -15.19 -14.63 -10.54
C TYR A 45 -16.64 -15.10 -10.34
N ASN A 46 -17.22 -14.82 -9.16
CA ASN A 46 -18.60 -15.18 -8.87
C ASN A 46 -19.60 -14.46 -9.78
N VAL A 47 -19.37 -13.17 -10.09
CA VAL A 47 -20.18 -12.42 -11.07
C VAL A 47 -20.17 -13.13 -12.44
N ILE A 48 -18.99 -13.56 -12.91
CA ILE A 48 -18.86 -14.28 -14.19
C ILE A 48 -19.60 -15.63 -14.13
N ALA A 49 -19.44 -16.37 -13.03
CA ALA A 49 -20.09 -17.66 -12.85
C ALA A 49 -21.62 -17.55 -12.83
N MET A 50 -22.17 -16.53 -12.14
CA MET A 50 -23.60 -16.26 -12.09
C MET A 50 -24.16 -15.81 -13.45
N LEU A 51 -23.41 -15.02 -14.22
CA LEU A 51 -23.82 -14.64 -15.57
C LEU A 51 -23.87 -15.88 -16.48
N LYS A 52 -22.83 -16.73 -16.45
CA LYS A 52 -22.79 -17.98 -17.22
C LYS A 52 -23.92 -18.95 -16.83
N ALA A 53 -24.33 -18.95 -15.57
CA ALA A 53 -25.45 -19.75 -15.07
C ALA A 53 -26.82 -19.12 -15.38
N ASN A 54 -26.89 -18.03 -16.17
CA ASN A 54 -28.10 -17.26 -16.46
C ASN A 54 -28.88 -16.83 -15.21
N SER A 55 -28.18 -16.67 -14.08
CA SER A 55 -28.77 -16.29 -12.79
C SER A 55 -28.86 -14.77 -12.61
N ILE A 56 -28.08 -14.01 -13.39
CA ILE A 56 -28.09 -12.54 -13.41
C ILE A 56 -28.08 -12.05 -14.86
N THR A 57 -28.58 -10.84 -15.10
CA THR A 57 -28.53 -10.20 -16.42
C THR A 57 -27.15 -9.58 -16.68
N LEU A 58 -26.85 -9.32 -17.95
CA LEU A 58 -25.63 -8.62 -18.37
C LEU A 58 -25.49 -7.24 -17.72
N GLU A 59 -26.60 -6.53 -17.55
CA GLU A 59 -26.63 -5.20 -16.91
C GLU A 59 -26.18 -5.29 -15.46
N VAL A 60 -26.72 -6.25 -14.69
CA VAL A 60 -26.33 -6.48 -13.29
C VAL A 60 -24.87 -6.93 -13.21
N ALA A 61 -24.42 -7.81 -14.10
CA ALA A 61 -23.03 -8.26 -14.13
C ALA A 61 -22.05 -7.12 -14.43
N SER A 62 -22.39 -6.26 -15.39
CA SER A 62 -21.57 -5.10 -15.78
C SER A 62 -21.51 -4.07 -14.66
N LEU A 63 -22.64 -3.75 -14.04
CA LEU A 63 -22.69 -2.83 -12.89
C LEU A 63 -21.91 -3.38 -11.70
N SER A 64 -22.10 -4.66 -11.36
CA SER A 64 -21.39 -5.31 -10.25
C SER A 64 -19.88 -5.29 -10.49
N SER A 65 -19.45 -5.59 -11.71
CA SER A 65 -18.04 -5.55 -12.09
C SER A 65 -17.44 -4.15 -12.03
N LEU A 66 -18.19 -3.13 -12.46
CA LEU A 66 -17.81 -1.73 -12.33
C LEU A 66 -17.64 -1.33 -10.86
N CYS A 67 -18.57 -1.74 -9.99
CA CYS A 67 -18.44 -1.49 -8.55
C CYS A 67 -17.17 -2.13 -7.97
N LEU A 68 -16.85 -3.37 -8.36
CA LEU A 68 -15.66 -4.07 -7.88
C LEU A 68 -14.36 -3.36 -8.30
N ILE A 69 -14.26 -2.87 -9.54
CA ILE A 69 -13.06 -2.15 -9.98
C ILE A 69 -12.94 -0.78 -9.30
N VAL A 70 -14.06 -0.09 -9.05
CA VAL A 70 -14.08 1.17 -8.29
C VAL A 70 -13.66 0.94 -6.84
N MET A 71 -14.13 -0.12 -6.19
CA MET A 71 -13.70 -0.51 -4.85
C MET A 71 -12.19 -0.78 -4.80
N LEU A 72 -11.65 -1.49 -5.80
CA LEU A 72 -10.21 -1.72 -5.91
C LEU A 72 -9.43 -0.41 -6.07
N ALA A 73 -9.94 0.55 -6.86
CA ALA A 73 -9.32 1.85 -7.04
C ALA A 73 -9.26 2.66 -5.74
N ILE A 74 -10.38 2.75 -5.01
CA ILE A 74 -10.45 3.43 -3.71
C ILE A 74 -9.49 2.80 -2.71
N LEU A 75 -9.48 1.46 -2.64
CA LEU A 75 -8.56 0.73 -1.78
C LEU A 75 -7.09 1.02 -2.13
N THR A 76 -6.75 1.01 -3.42
CA THR A 76 -5.40 1.28 -3.90
C THR A 76 -4.95 2.69 -3.51
N VAL A 77 -5.81 3.70 -3.68
CA VAL A 77 -5.54 5.08 -3.27
C VAL A 77 -5.28 5.16 -1.76
N LEU A 78 -6.11 4.51 -0.95
CA LEU A 78 -5.94 4.48 0.51
C LEU A 78 -4.60 3.85 0.92
N ILE A 79 -4.25 2.69 0.33
CA ILE A 79 -3.00 1.99 0.63
C ILE A 79 -1.79 2.83 0.22
N VAL A 80 -1.81 3.44 -0.97
CA VAL A 80 -0.74 4.33 -1.42
C VAL A 80 -0.58 5.52 -0.48
N ALA A 81 -1.68 6.14 -0.04
CA ALA A 81 -1.64 7.24 0.93
C ALA A 81 -1.02 6.81 2.28
N LEU A 82 -1.37 5.63 2.79
CA LEU A 82 -0.79 5.08 4.02
C LEU A 82 0.72 4.82 3.87
N LEU A 83 1.16 4.27 2.74
CA LEU A 83 2.57 4.02 2.46
C LEU A 83 3.37 5.33 2.32
N ILE A 84 2.81 6.34 1.65
CA ILE A 84 3.41 7.69 1.59
C ILE A 84 3.53 8.29 3.00
N GLY A 85 2.48 8.15 3.82
CA GLY A 85 2.51 8.56 5.23
C GLY A 85 3.62 7.86 6.01
N GLY A 86 3.87 6.58 5.72
CA GLY A 86 4.99 5.80 6.25
C GLY A 86 6.35 6.41 5.90
N ILE A 87 6.58 6.69 4.61
CA ILE A 87 7.81 7.32 4.12
C ILE A 87 8.06 8.66 4.82
N LEU A 88 7.03 9.51 4.94
CA LEU A 88 7.14 10.81 5.61
C LEU A 88 7.47 10.68 7.10
N ALA A 89 6.84 9.71 7.78
CA ALA A 89 7.12 9.45 9.19
C ALA A 89 8.56 8.94 9.38
N TRP A 90 9.04 8.06 8.50
CA TRP A 90 10.42 7.57 8.53
C TRP A 90 11.42 8.71 8.36
N LEU A 91 11.19 9.62 7.39
CA LEU A 91 12.04 10.79 7.15
C LEU A 91 12.16 11.64 8.41
N LYS A 92 11.04 11.88 9.10
CA LYS A 92 11.03 12.60 10.37
C LYS A 92 11.86 11.89 11.43
N TYR A 93 11.64 10.59 11.65
CA TYR A 93 12.41 9.82 12.64
C TYR A 93 13.90 9.75 12.32
N ARG A 94 14.27 9.82 11.05
CA ARG A 94 15.66 9.84 10.63
C ARG A 94 16.32 11.18 10.88
N ASN A 95 15.60 12.29 10.70
CA ASN A 95 16.06 13.61 11.08
C ASN A 95 16.22 13.72 12.61
N ASP A 96 15.25 13.21 13.38
CA ASP A 96 15.31 13.20 14.85
C ASP A 96 16.52 12.39 15.35
N GLU A 97 16.85 11.27 14.70
CA GLU A 97 18.03 10.47 15.01
C GLU A 97 19.34 11.21 14.71
N SER A 98 19.43 11.86 13.55
CA SER A 98 20.60 12.66 13.13
C SER A 98 20.87 13.82 14.09
N GLU A 99 19.83 14.47 14.61
CA GLU A 99 19.95 15.51 15.63
C GLU A 99 20.53 14.95 16.94
N ILE A 100 20.04 13.79 17.40
CA ILE A 100 20.55 13.14 18.61
C ILE A 100 22.00 12.68 18.44
N GLU A 101 22.37 12.12 17.29
CA GLU A 101 23.75 11.71 16.99
C GLU A 101 24.71 12.91 17.01
N ARG A 102 24.31 14.03 16.39
CA ARG A 102 25.09 15.28 16.41
C ARG A 102 25.33 15.77 17.84
N ASP A 103 24.29 15.71 18.66
CA ASP A 103 24.31 16.21 20.04
C ASP A 103 25.08 15.32 21.02
N VAL A 104 25.39 14.06 20.64
CA VAL A 104 26.12 13.10 21.48
C VAL A 104 27.55 12.90 20.99
N PHE A 105 27.75 12.73 19.68
CA PHE A 105 29.05 12.38 19.09
C PHE A 105 29.74 13.57 18.40
N GLY A 106 29.09 14.74 18.34
CA GLY A 106 29.62 15.92 17.64
C GLY A 106 29.65 15.79 16.11
N GLN A 107 29.31 14.62 15.58
CA GLN A 107 29.20 14.34 14.15
C GLN A 107 27.86 13.68 13.86
N SER A 108 27.12 14.25 12.90
CA SER A 108 25.93 13.61 12.36
C SER A 108 26.31 12.70 11.21
N ARG A 109 25.63 11.56 11.08
CA ARG A 109 25.58 10.86 9.79
C ARG A 109 25.03 11.79 8.69
N ALA A 110 25.45 11.56 7.45
CA ALA A 110 25.03 12.37 6.31
C ALA A 110 23.49 12.46 6.20
N PRO A 111 22.94 13.64 5.86
CA PRO A 111 21.51 13.83 5.72
C PRO A 111 20.96 12.90 4.63
N VAL A 112 19.75 12.37 4.85
CA VAL A 112 19.14 11.48 3.87
C VAL A 112 18.77 12.26 2.64
N LYS A 113 19.43 11.93 1.52
CA LYS A 113 19.04 12.42 0.21
C LYS A 113 17.70 11.79 -0.15
N LEU A 114 16.72 12.59 -0.58
CA LEU A 114 15.44 12.07 -1.10
C LEU A 114 15.63 11.13 -2.30
N ALA A 115 16.74 11.26 -3.03
CA ALA A 115 17.15 10.32 -4.08
C ALA A 115 17.48 8.89 -3.56
N SER A 116 17.71 8.73 -2.26
CA SER A 116 17.85 7.43 -1.60
C SER A 116 16.49 6.76 -1.32
N SER A 117 15.36 7.40 -1.66
CA SER A 117 14.04 6.76 -1.55
C SER A 117 13.94 5.47 -2.37
N LEU A 118 14.68 5.34 -3.46
CA LEU A 118 14.76 4.11 -4.25
C LEU A 118 15.46 2.94 -3.55
N THR A 119 16.21 3.17 -2.46
CA THR A 119 16.78 2.06 -1.67
C THR A 119 15.78 1.49 -0.66
N TRP A 120 14.57 2.04 -0.58
CA TRP A 120 13.61 1.69 0.46
C TRP A 120 12.59 0.69 -0.06
N TYR A 121 12.36 -0.35 0.73
CA TYR A 121 11.34 -1.37 0.47
C TYR A 121 9.93 -0.76 0.30
N GLU A 122 9.61 0.34 1.00
CA GLU A 122 8.32 1.03 0.88
C GLU A 122 8.06 1.56 -0.54
N THR A 123 9.09 2.10 -1.20
CA THR A 123 9.01 2.55 -2.59
C THR A 123 8.71 1.40 -3.53
N TYR A 124 9.36 0.25 -3.34
CA TYR A 124 9.11 -0.95 -4.14
C TYR A 124 7.71 -1.52 -3.89
N ILE A 125 7.19 -1.44 -2.66
CA ILE A 125 5.81 -1.84 -2.34
C ILE A 125 4.82 -0.91 -3.06
N ILE A 126 5.01 0.41 -3.01
CA ILE A 126 4.15 1.36 -3.74
C ILE A 126 4.16 1.05 -5.24
N LEU A 127 5.33 0.85 -5.84
CA LEU A 127 5.45 0.49 -7.26
C LEU A 127 4.72 -0.82 -7.56
N THR A 128 4.84 -1.82 -6.69
CA THR A 128 4.16 -3.11 -6.85
C THR A 128 2.65 -2.95 -6.77
N VAL A 129 2.13 -2.18 -5.81
CA VAL A 129 0.71 -1.86 -5.66
C VAL A 129 0.17 -1.17 -6.92
N LEU A 130 0.88 -0.17 -7.43
CA LEU A 130 0.51 0.55 -8.64
C LEU A 130 0.56 -0.33 -9.89
N LEU A 131 1.56 -1.21 -9.99
CA LEU A 131 1.69 -2.16 -11.09
C LEU A 131 0.55 -3.17 -11.08
N VAL A 132 0.25 -3.78 -9.94
CA VAL A 132 -0.86 -4.73 -9.79
C VAL A 132 -2.18 -4.07 -10.15
N PHE A 133 -2.43 -2.86 -9.63
CA PHE A 133 -3.62 -2.09 -9.96
C PHE A 133 -3.73 -1.79 -11.47
N SER A 134 -2.62 -1.38 -12.09
CA SER A 134 -2.56 -1.11 -13.53
C SER A 134 -2.86 -2.36 -14.35
N VAL A 135 -2.33 -3.52 -13.96
CA VAL A 135 -2.62 -4.80 -14.62
C VAL A 135 -4.08 -5.19 -14.44
N CYS A 136 -4.67 -5.02 -13.26
CA CYS A 136 -6.09 -5.28 -13.01
C CYS A 136 -6.99 -4.37 -13.85
N LEU A 137 -6.68 -3.07 -13.94
CA LEU A 137 -7.41 -2.13 -14.79
C LEU A 137 -7.32 -2.51 -16.26
N TRP A 138 -6.11 -2.82 -16.74
CA TRP A 138 -5.91 -3.27 -18.12
C TRP A 138 -6.72 -4.55 -18.40
N ALA A 139 -6.65 -5.54 -17.51
CA ALA A 139 -7.42 -6.78 -17.64
C ALA A 139 -8.93 -6.53 -17.63
N TYR A 140 -9.41 -5.58 -16.81
CA TYR A 140 -10.81 -5.19 -16.78
C TYR A 140 -11.28 -4.68 -18.15
N PHE A 141 -10.56 -3.72 -18.74
CA PHE A 141 -10.96 -3.11 -20.02
C PHE A 141 -10.74 -4.02 -21.24
N GLU A 142 -9.64 -4.78 -21.28
CA GLU A 142 -9.26 -5.56 -22.47
C GLU A 142 -9.84 -6.98 -22.47
N ARG A 143 -10.09 -7.56 -21.29
CA ARG A 143 -10.48 -8.97 -21.18
C ARG A 143 -11.84 -9.14 -20.55
N LEU A 144 -12.15 -8.40 -19.50
CA LEU A 144 -13.34 -8.65 -18.71
C LEU A 144 -14.60 -8.11 -19.39
N THR A 145 -14.60 -6.86 -19.86
CA THR A 145 -15.74 -6.27 -20.58
C THR A 145 -16.15 -7.05 -21.84
N PRO A 146 -15.24 -7.50 -22.73
CA PRO A 146 -15.64 -8.32 -23.88
C PRO A 146 -16.07 -9.74 -23.47
N LEU A 147 -15.53 -10.27 -22.37
CA LEU A 147 -15.94 -11.59 -21.88
C LEU A 147 -17.37 -11.57 -21.35
N LEU A 148 -17.77 -10.51 -20.63
CA LEU A 148 -19.14 -10.36 -20.16
C LEU A 148 -20.14 -10.27 -21.32
N SER A 149 -19.83 -9.50 -22.37
CA SER A 149 -20.70 -9.39 -23.55
C SER A 149 -20.79 -10.71 -24.34
N LEU A 150 -19.67 -11.43 -24.49
CA LEU A 150 -19.65 -12.74 -25.15
C LEU A 150 -20.51 -13.77 -24.40
N LEU A 151 -20.41 -13.80 -23.06
CA LEU A 151 -21.18 -14.75 -22.24
C LEU A 151 -22.68 -14.47 -22.23
N ALA A 152 -23.10 -13.23 -22.46
CA ALA A 152 -24.51 -12.87 -22.55
C ALA A 152 -25.15 -13.14 -23.92
N GLY A 153 -24.33 -13.38 -24.96
CA GLY A 153 -24.78 -13.67 -26.33
C GLY A 153 -24.97 -15.16 -26.64
N ASN A 154 -24.57 -16.05 -25.73
CA ASN A 154 -24.75 -17.51 -25.81
C ASN A 154 -25.89 -17.96 -24.88
#